data_AF-A0A0P9P0X7-F1
#
_entry.id   AF-A0A0P9P0X7-F1
#
_cell.length_a   1.000
_cell.length_b   1.000
_cell.length_c   1.000
_cell.angle_alpha   90.00
_cell.angle_beta   90.00
_cell.angle_gamma   90.00
#
_symmetry.space_group_name_H-M   'P 1'
#
loop_
_entity.id
_entity.type
_entity.pdbx_description
1 polymer ?
#
loop_
_entity_poly.entity_id
_entity_poly.type
_entity_poly.pdbx_seq_one_letter_code
_entity_poly.pdbx_strand_id
1 'polypeptide(L)'
;MMDFDEKLYSYVETHGGSYFRYCDDILLVVPLAKEAEAIQFVDDEVAAIKLEVQKTKTEVCRFKKTAKGFRSDRALQYLGFIFDGENIYLRSSSLARYQERVNRGLSIATLSMQKVNTARIARGQLPRSIFLRKLHSRYSYLGRRNFISYGYRAARIMNSKSIRKQLKPLWGRLRKKIEDIA
;
A
#
# COMPACT_ATOMS: atom_id res chain seq x y z
N MET A 1 16.24 15.73 -15.35
CA MET A 1 15.74 14.77 -14.32
C MET A 1 16.89 13.92 -13.78
N MET A 2 17.72 13.28 -14.61
CA MET A 2 18.94 12.61 -14.11
C MET A 2 19.89 13.58 -13.38
N ASP A 3 20.18 14.75 -13.96
CA ASP A 3 21.05 15.75 -13.31
C ASP A 3 20.51 16.21 -11.95
N PHE A 4 19.19 16.29 -11.81
CA PHE A 4 18.54 16.62 -10.54
C PHE A 4 18.71 15.49 -9.52
N ASP A 5 18.49 14.24 -9.93
CA ASP A 5 18.68 13.09 -9.06
C ASP A 5 20.14 12.93 -8.64
N GLU A 6 21.08 13.19 -9.56
CA GLU A 6 22.52 13.14 -9.29
C GLU A 6 22.91 14.17 -8.24
N LYS A 7 22.47 15.42 -8.39
CA LYS A 7 22.71 16.47 -7.39
C LYS A 7 22.12 16.14 -6.02
N LEU A 8 20.87 15.67 -5.98
CA LEU A 8 20.23 15.25 -4.72
C LEU A 8 20.98 14.08 -4.08
N TYR A 9 21.34 13.08 -4.88
CA TYR A 9 22.10 11.94 -4.42
C TYR A 9 23.45 12.38 -3.82
N SER A 10 24.23 13.18 -4.55
CA SER A 10 25.53 13.68 -4.10
C SER A 10 25.41 14.55 -2.83
N TYR A 11 24.41 15.43 -2.76
CA TYR A 11 24.16 16.23 -1.57
C TYR A 11 23.84 15.35 -0.36
N VAL A 12 22.96 14.38 -0.52
CA VAL A 12 22.54 13.52 0.58
C VAL A 12 23.67 12.59 1.03
N GLU A 13 24.44 12.03 0.09
CA GLU A 13 25.57 11.14 0.37
C GLU A 13 26.69 11.86 1.13
N THR A 14 27.06 13.07 0.70
CA THR A 14 28.08 13.91 1.38
C THR A 14 27.70 14.28 2.80
N HIS A 15 26.40 14.32 3.12
CA HIS A 15 25.87 14.61 4.44
C HIS A 15 25.53 13.35 5.26
N GLY A 16 25.95 12.16 4.81
CA GLY A 16 25.74 10.89 5.51
C GLY A 16 24.29 10.39 5.50
N GLY A 17 23.52 10.77 4.50
CA GLY A 17 22.13 10.37 4.30
C GLY A 17 21.93 9.27 3.26
N SER A 18 20.68 9.07 2.83
CA SER A 18 20.35 8.19 1.71
C SER A 18 19.22 8.76 0.86
N TYR A 19 19.31 8.57 -0.46
CA TYR A 19 18.35 9.06 -1.45
C TYR A 19 17.68 7.89 -2.17
N PHE A 20 16.35 7.96 -2.34
CA PHE A 20 15.57 6.98 -3.10
C PHE A 20 14.55 7.68 -4.01
N ARG A 21 14.37 7.15 -5.22
CA ARG A 21 13.38 7.64 -6.19
C ARG A 21 12.57 6.49 -6.77
N TYR A 22 11.26 6.69 -6.86
CA TYR A 22 10.34 5.83 -7.59
C TYR A 22 9.38 6.67 -8.43
N CYS A 23 9.65 6.77 -9.74
CA CYS A 23 8.93 7.67 -10.64
C CYS A 23 8.93 9.11 -10.10
N ASP A 24 7.80 9.57 -9.54
CA ASP A 24 7.64 10.91 -8.98
C ASP A 24 7.80 10.94 -7.46
N ASP A 25 7.81 9.78 -6.79
CA ASP A 25 7.95 9.67 -5.34
C ASP A 25 9.44 9.68 -4.95
N ILE A 26 9.88 10.79 -4.37
CA ILE A 26 11.25 11.01 -3.89
C ILE A 26 11.30 10.90 -2.36
N LEU A 27 12.32 10.23 -1.84
CA LEU A 27 12.58 10.09 -0.41
C LEU A 27 14.04 10.45 -0.11
N LEU A 28 14.22 11.47 0.74
CA LEU A 28 15.52 11.86 1.29
C LEU A 28 15.56 11.49 2.78
N VAL A 29 16.63 10.82 3.18
CA VAL A 29 16.94 10.53 4.59
C VAL A 29 18.21 11.29 4.93
N VAL A 30 18.12 12.24 5.87
CA VAL A 30 19.27 13.09 6.27
C VAL A 30 19.37 13.16 7.80
N PRO A 31 20.55 13.49 8.35
CA PRO A 31 20.69 13.79 9.77
C PRO A 31 19.76 14.94 10.20
N LEU A 32 19.24 14.89 11.43
CA LEU A 32 18.30 15.91 11.96
C LEU A 32 18.86 17.34 11.89
N ALA A 33 20.18 17.50 12.05
CA ALA A 33 20.84 18.80 11.97
C ALA A 33 20.79 19.42 10.56
N LYS A 34 20.60 18.61 9.52
CA LYS A 34 20.60 19.01 8.11
C LYS A 34 19.21 19.11 7.51
N GLU A 35 18.16 19.00 8.32
CA GLU A 35 16.77 19.03 7.86
C GLU A 35 16.44 20.32 7.09
N ALA A 36 16.70 21.49 7.69
CA ALA A 36 16.37 22.78 7.06
C ALA A 36 17.21 23.02 5.79
N GLU A 37 18.50 22.70 5.83
CA GLU A 37 19.40 22.80 4.67
C GLU A 37 18.95 21.88 3.53
N ALA A 38 18.53 20.65 3.83
CA ALA A 38 18.07 19.69 2.84
C ALA A 38 16.75 20.12 2.19
N ILE A 39 15.80 20.66 2.96
CA ILE A 39 14.54 21.19 2.43
C ILE A 39 14.82 22.35 1.48
N GLN A 40 15.67 23.29 1.89
CA GLN A 40 16.04 24.42 1.04
C GLN A 40 16.73 23.97 -0.24
N PHE A 41 17.68 23.04 -0.15
CA PHE A 41 18.39 22.50 -1.31
C PHE A 41 17.44 21.85 -2.32
N VAL A 42 16.47 21.06 -1.85
CA VAL A 42 15.46 20.46 -2.72
C VAL A 42 14.58 21.53 -3.37
N ASP A 43 14.12 22.52 -2.61
CA ASP A 43 13.28 23.61 -3.13
C ASP A 43 14.01 24.41 -4.22
N ASP A 44 15.31 24.69 -4.03
CA ASP A 44 16.15 25.41 -5.00
C ASP A 44 16.35 24.60 -6.29
N GLU A 45 16.69 23.31 -6.15
CA GLU A 45 16.90 22.43 -7.29
C GLU A 45 15.60 22.19 -8.07
N VAL A 46 14.46 22.07 -7.39
CA VAL A 46 13.14 21.99 -8.01
C VAL A 46 12.81 23.27 -8.79
N ALA A 47 13.08 24.44 -8.20
CA ALA A 47 12.84 25.73 -8.85
C ALA A 47 13.71 25.88 -10.11
N ALA A 48 14.96 25.39 -10.08
CA ALA A 48 15.87 25.42 -11.21
C ALA A 48 15.35 24.63 -12.43
N ILE A 49 14.61 23.53 -12.20
CA ILE A 49 13.96 22.75 -13.28
C ILE A 49 12.59 23.29 -13.69
N LYS A 50 12.15 24.42 -13.12
CA LYS A 50 10.84 25.05 -13.38
C LYS A 50 9.64 24.12 -13.15
N LEU A 51 9.78 23.16 -12.23
CA LEU A 51 8.66 22.32 -11.81
C LEU A 51 7.98 22.95 -10.60
N GLU A 52 6.66 23.07 -10.65
CA GLU A 52 5.88 23.46 -9.48
C GLU A 52 5.77 22.28 -8.51
N VAL A 53 6.59 22.26 -7.45
CA VAL A 53 6.34 21.35 -6.34
C VAL A 53 5.11 21.83 -5.57
N GLN A 54 4.12 20.96 -5.49
CA GLN A 54 2.99 21.14 -4.60
C GLN A 54 3.49 21.00 -3.16
N LYS A 55 3.86 22.13 -2.53
CA LYS A 55 4.40 22.20 -1.15
C LYS A 55 3.54 21.46 -0.12
N THR A 56 2.24 21.30 -0.38
CA THR A 56 1.29 20.54 0.44
C THR A 56 1.53 19.03 0.46
N LYS A 57 2.33 18.49 -0.48
CA LYS A 57 2.65 17.05 -0.56
C LYS A 57 3.97 16.66 0.12
N THR A 58 4.83 17.62 0.46
CA THR A 58 6.09 17.33 1.14
C THR A 58 5.81 16.94 2.59
N GLU A 59 6.07 15.69 2.95
CA GLU A 59 5.96 15.21 4.32
C GLU A 59 7.35 15.12 4.97
N VAL A 60 7.55 15.86 6.05
CA VAL A 60 8.74 15.74 6.91
C VAL A 60 8.39 14.87 8.12
N CYS A 61 9.19 13.85 8.36
CA CYS A 61 9.07 12.95 9.52
C CYS A 61 10.43 12.79 10.20
N ARG A 62 10.48 12.99 11.52
CA ARG A 62 11.70 13.02 12.32
C ARG A 62 11.80 11.78 13.19
N PHE A 63 12.84 11.00 12.97
CA PHE A 63 13.13 9.81 13.76
C PHE A 63 14.28 10.07 14.73
N LYS A 64 14.06 9.78 16.02
CA LYS A 64 15.08 9.80 17.07
C LYS A 64 15.33 8.39 17.58
N LYS A 65 16.59 7.98 17.67
CA LYS A 65 16.97 6.68 18.22
C LYS A 65 16.73 6.66 19.73
N THR A 66 16.15 5.56 20.22
CA THR A 66 15.87 5.30 21.64
C THR A 66 16.30 3.87 21.99
N ALA A 67 16.28 3.51 23.28
CA ALA A 67 16.61 2.15 23.72
C ALA A 67 15.68 1.06 23.14
N LYS A 68 14.46 1.41 22.73
CA LYS A 68 13.45 0.47 22.19
C LYS A 68 13.30 0.50 20.67
N GLY A 69 14.12 1.28 19.95
CA GLY A 69 13.98 1.50 18.51
C GLY A 69 13.94 2.98 18.16
N PHE A 70 13.22 3.38 17.10
CA PHE A 70 13.05 4.78 16.76
C PHE A 70 11.73 5.34 17.31
N ARG A 71 11.80 6.55 17.86
CA ARG A 71 10.63 7.37 18.13
C ARG A 71 10.46 8.36 17.00
N SER A 72 9.29 8.35 16.37
CA SER A 72 8.93 9.32 15.34
C SER A 72 7.90 10.32 15.84
N ASP A 73 7.94 11.55 15.32
CA ASP A 73 6.84 12.53 15.44
C ASP A 73 5.66 12.17 14.53
N ARG A 74 5.96 11.60 13.35
CA ARG A 74 4.99 11.18 12.35
C ARG A 74 5.47 9.91 11.65
N ALA A 75 4.53 9.02 11.28
CA ALA A 75 4.89 7.82 10.54
C ALA A 75 5.31 8.17 9.10
N LEU A 76 6.43 7.62 8.64
CA LEU A 76 6.90 7.75 7.26
C LEU A 76 5.96 6.96 6.35
N GLN A 77 5.51 7.56 5.27
CA GLN A 77 4.73 6.88 4.25
C GLN A 77 5.48 6.85 2.93
N TYR A 78 5.68 5.66 2.36
CA TYR A 78 6.37 5.50 1.08
C TYR A 78 5.88 4.26 0.35
N LEU A 79 5.55 4.39 -0.94
CA LEU A 79 5.14 3.29 -1.84
C LEU A 79 4.03 2.37 -1.28
N GLY A 80 3.07 2.95 -0.57
CA GLY A 80 1.93 2.21 -0.01
C GLY A 80 2.20 1.51 1.32
N PHE A 81 3.36 1.77 1.92
CA PHE A 81 3.73 1.34 3.27
C PHE A 81 3.77 2.51 4.23
N ILE A 82 3.65 2.19 5.52
CA ILE A 82 3.77 3.13 6.64
C ILE A 82 4.79 2.56 7.60
N PHE A 83 5.73 3.37 8.06
CA PHE A 83 6.71 3.02 9.08
C PHE A 83 6.61 3.99 10.26
N ASP A 84 6.30 3.48 11.46
CA ASP A 84 6.08 4.29 12.67
C ASP A 84 7.35 4.49 13.54
N GLY A 85 8.48 3.92 13.12
CA GLY A 85 9.74 3.90 13.89
C GLY A 85 10.08 2.54 14.46
N GLU A 86 9.11 1.63 14.54
CA GLU A 86 9.30 0.26 15.03
C GLU A 86 8.71 -0.78 14.07
N ASN A 87 7.53 -0.50 13.53
CA ASN A 87 6.72 -1.43 12.75
C ASN A 87 6.42 -0.88 11.35
N ILE A 88 6.37 -1.79 10.38
CA ILE A 88 5.95 -1.50 9.01
C ILE A 88 4.52 -2.03 8.80
N TYR A 89 3.66 -1.21 8.21
CA TYR A 89 2.26 -1.52 7.91
C TYR A 89 1.96 -1.29 6.44
N LEU A 90 0.90 -1.95 5.94
CA LEU A 90 0.24 -1.53 4.71
C LEU A 90 -0.58 -0.26 4.98
N ARG A 91 -0.56 0.69 4.04
CA ARG A 91 -1.37 1.91 4.10
C ARG A 91 -2.86 1.56 4.21
N SER A 92 -3.58 2.28 5.07
CA SER A 92 -5.03 2.12 5.28
C SER A 92 -5.82 2.24 3.97
N SER A 93 -5.45 3.19 3.11
CA SER A 93 -6.10 3.37 1.80
C SER A 93 -5.93 2.16 0.86
N SER A 94 -4.79 1.46 0.91
CA SER A 94 -4.59 0.23 0.14
C SER A 94 -5.49 -0.90 0.64
N LEU A 95 -5.67 -1.01 1.96
CA LEU A 95 -6.59 -1.98 2.58
C LEU A 95 -8.06 -1.64 2.25
N ALA A 96 -8.43 -0.37 2.29
CA ALA A 96 -9.77 0.11 1.93
C ALA A 96 -10.10 -0.21 0.46
N ARG A 97 -9.21 0.15 -0.47
CA ARG A 97 -9.37 -0.19 -1.91
C ARG A 97 -9.48 -1.70 -2.14
N TYR A 98 -8.72 -2.50 -1.40
CA TYR A 98 -8.86 -3.95 -1.45
C TYR A 98 -10.28 -4.37 -1.03
N GLN A 99 -10.79 -3.85 0.08
CA GLN A 99 -12.12 -4.18 0.59
C GLN A 99 -13.24 -3.76 -0.38
N GLU A 100 -13.12 -2.59 -1.01
CA GLU A 100 -14.03 -2.12 -2.05
C GLU A 100 -14.04 -3.07 -3.25
N ARG A 101 -12.86 -3.51 -3.72
CA ARG A 101 -12.74 -4.47 -4.84
C ARG A 101 -13.33 -5.83 -4.50
N VAL A 102 -13.22 -6.28 -3.25
CA VAL A 102 -13.89 -7.49 -2.76
C VAL A 102 -15.40 -7.33 -2.82
N ASN A 103 -15.93 -6.24 -2.24
CA ASN A 103 -17.37 -5.98 -2.20
C ASN A 103 -17.98 -5.91 -3.60
N ARG A 104 -17.33 -5.16 -4.50
CA ARG A 104 -17.75 -5.06 -5.90
C ARG A 104 -17.68 -6.42 -6.61
N GLY A 105 -16.62 -7.19 -6.37
CA GLY A 105 -16.46 -8.53 -6.95
C GLY A 105 -17.57 -9.49 -6.51
N LEU A 106 -17.91 -9.47 -5.23
CA LEU A 106 -19.00 -10.27 -4.67
C LEU A 106 -20.35 -9.83 -5.23
N SER A 107 -20.66 -8.54 -5.20
CA SER A 107 -21.92 -7.99 -5.74
C SER A 107 -22.14 -8.41 -7.20
N ILE A 108 -21.13 -8.26 -8.06
CA ILE A 108 -21.22 -8.67 -9.47
C ILE A 108 -21.48 -10.18 -9.60
N ALA A 109 -20.78 -11.00 -8.80
CA ALA A 109 -20.92 -12.44 -8.84
C ALA A 109 -22.32 -12.89 -8.34
N THR A 110 -22.84 -12.26 -7.29
CA THR A 110 -24.20 -12.48 -6.78
C THR A 110 -25.25 -12.13 -7.81
N LEU A 111 -25.19 -10.92 -8.40
CA LEU A 111 -26.15 -10.48 -9.43
C LEU A 111 -26.11 -11.40 -10.66
N SER A 112 -24.92 -11.83 -11.06
CA SER A 112 -24.76 -12.78 -12.17
C SER A 112 -25.38 -14.14 -11.86
N MET A 113 -25.17 -14.66 -10.65
CA MET A 113 -25.77 -15.91 -10.18
C MET A 113 -27.29 -15.80 -10.15
N GLN A 114 -27.83 -14.74 -9.56
CA GLN A 114 -29.27 -14.49 -9.45
C GLN A 114 -29.92 -14.46 -10.83
N LYS A 115 -29.39 -13.68 -11.78
CA LYS A 115 -29.89 -13.63 -13.17
C LYS A 115 -29.97 -15.02 -13.81
N VAL A 116 -28.91 -15.83 -13.65
CA VAL A 116 -28.88 -17.19 -14.19
C VAL A 116 -29.89 -18.08 -13.48
N ASN A 117 -30.00 -18.00 -12.16
CA ASN A 117 -30.92 -18.81 -11.38
C ASN A 117 -32.39 -18.46 -11.65
N THR A 118 -32.73 -17.18 -11.85
CA THR A 118 -34.08 -16.78 -12.29
C THR A 118 -34.48 -17.48 -13.58
N ALA A 119 -33.60 -17.50 -14.59
CA ALA A 119 -33.86 -18.20 -15.85
C ALA A 119 -33.90 -19.73 -15.71
N ARG A 120 -33.15 -20.30 -14.75
CA ARG A 120 -33.16 -21.74 -14.46
C ARG A 120 -34.47 -22.17 -13.81
N ILE A 121 -34.91 -21.44 -12.78
CA ILE A 121 -36.16 -21.69 -12.06
C ILE A 121 -37.34 -21.60 -13.02
N ALA A 122 -37.35 -20.60 -13.92
CA ALA A 122 -38.38 -20.48 -14.95
C ALA A 122 -38.46 -21.69 -15.92
N ARG A 123 -37.37 -22.47 -16.04
CA ARG A 123 -37.31 -23.73 -16.82
C ARG A 123 -37.49 -24.98 -15.96
N GLY A 124 -37.89 -24.86 -14.69
CA GLY A 124 -38.02 -25.98 -13.75
C GLY A 124 -36.67 -26.58 -13.31
N GLN A 125 -35.55 -25.87 -13.50
CA GLN A 125 -34.22 -26.34 -13.11
C GLN A 125 -33.84 -25.83 -11.72
N LEU A 126 -33.13 -26.65 -10.93
CA LEU A 126 -32.61 -26.26 -9.63
C LEU A 126 -31.60 -25.09 -9.73
N PRO A 127 -31.59 -24.18 -8.73
CA PRO A 127 -30.62 -23.08 -8.66
C PRO A 127 -29.20 -23.62 -8.49
N ARG A 128 -28.21 -22.80 -8.87
CA ARG A 128 -26.79 -23.06 -8.69
C ARG A 128 -26.19 -22.11 -7.69
N SER A 129 -25.20 -22.59 -6.95
CA SER A 129 -24.39 -21.77 -6.07
C SER A 129 -23.43 -20.85 -6.86
N ILE A 130 -22.91 -19.85 -6.15
CA ILE A 130 -21.97 -18.86 -6.69
C ILE A 130 -20.64 -19.50 -7.10
N PHE A 131 -20.12 -19.11 -8.27
CA PHE A 131 -18.83 -19.60 -8.75
C PHE A 131 -17.64 -18.95 -8.01
N LEU A 132 -17.01 -19.70 -7.11
CA LEU A 132 -15.96 -19.18 -6.22
C LEU A 132 -14.57 -19.02 -6.86
N ARG A 133 -14.30 -19.70 -7.99
CA ARG A 133 -12.95 -19.75 -8.59
C ARG A 133 -12.33 -18.36 -8.79
N LYS A 134 -13.07 -17.43 -9.39
CA LYS A 134 -12.58 -16.06 -9.65
C LYS A 134 -12.43 -15.26 -8.35
N LEU A 135 -13.36 -15.43 -7.40
CA LEU A 135 -13.32 -14.74 -6.12
C LEU A 135 -12.10 -15.16 -5.30
N HIS A 136 -11.88 -16.46 -5.13
CA HIS A 136 -10.71 -17.00 -4.44
C HIS A 136 -9.40 -16.59 -5.12
N SER A 137 -9.31 -16.69 -6.45
CA SER A 137 -8.11 -16.29 -7.17
C SER A 137 -7.79 -14.80 -7.05
N ARG A 138 -8.79 -13.91 -6.91
CA ARG A 138 -8.56 -12.46 -6.86
C ARG A 138 -8.44 -11.90 -5.46
N TYR A 139 -9.07 -12.54 -4.48
CA TYR A 139 -9.29 -11.95 -3.16
C TYR A 139 -8.79 -12.83 -2.00
N SER A 140 -8.14 -13.97 -2.27
CA SER A 140 -7.54 -14.78 -1.22
C SER A 140 -6.10 -15.18 -1.54
N TYR A 141 -5.48 -15.86 -0.56
CA TYR A 141 -4.14 -16.42 -0.68
C TYR A 141 -4.05 -17.53 -1.75
N LEU A 142 -5.19 -18.06 -2.23
CA LEU A 142 -5.25 -19.07 -3.29
C LEU A 142 -4.83 -18.50 -4.66
N GLY A 143 -4.88 -17.18 -4.82
CA GLY A 143 -4.37 -16.50 -6.01
C GLY A 143 -2.90 -16.12 -5.91
N ARG A 144 -2.18 -16.21 -7.03
CA ARG A 144 -0.74 -15.89 -7.09
C ARG A 144 -0.41 -14.42 -7.37
N ARG A 145 -1.34 -13.69 -7.99
CA ARG A 145 -1.15 -12.28 -8.42
C ARG A 145 -2.34 -11.43 -8.00
N ASN A 146 -2.38 -11.09 -6.72
CA ASN A 146 -3.38 -10.23 -6.11
C ASN A 146 -2.83 -9.47 -4.89
N PHE A 147 -3.64 -8.58 -4.32
CA PHE A 147 -3.26 -7.76 -3.16
C PHE A 147 -2.81 -8.59 -1.95
N ILE A 148 -3.44 -9.74 -1.69
CA ILE A 148 -3.12 -10.62 -0.55
C ILE A 148 -1.74 -11.26 -0.76
N SER A 149 -1.50 -11.85 -1.93
CA SER A 149 -0.19 -12.43 -2.29
C SER A 149 0.93 -11.37 -2.29
N TYR A 150 0.64 -10.15 -2.76
CA TYR A 150 1.55 -9.01 -2.67
C TYR A 150 1.87 -8.65 -1.21
N GLY A 151 0.85 -8.51 -0.37
CA GLY A 151 1.00 -8.14 1.03
C GLY A 151 1.80 -9.18 1.83
N TYR A 152 1.56 -10.49 1.61
CA TYR A 152 2.36 -11.53 2.26
C TYR A 152 3.80 -11.57 1.76
N ARG A 153 4.03 -11.30 0.46
CA ARG A 153 5.39 -11.17 -0.08
C ARG A 153 6.12 -9.98 0.55
N ALA A 154 5.47 -8.83 0.66
CA ALA A 154 6.03 -7.65 1.32
C ALA A 154 6.34 -7.94 2.79
N ALA A 155 5.42 -8.58 3.52
CA ALA A 155 5.63 -8.98 4.91
C ALA A 155 6.84 -9.91 5.09
N ARG A 156 7.13 -10.76 4.11
CA ARG A 156 8.29 -11.64 4.13
C ARG A 156 9.59 -10.87 3.87
N ILE A 157 9.62 -10.04 2.82
CA ILE A 157 10.80 -9.26 2.43
C ILE A 157 11.18 -8.28 3.55
N MET A 158 10.20 -7.59 4.13
CA MET A 158 10.41 -6.57 5.18
C MET A 158 10.41 -7.16 6.59
N ASN A 159 10.31 -8.49 6.74
CA ASN A 159 10.17 -9.18 8.03
C ASN A 159 9.10 -8.59 8.97
N SER A 160 7.99 -8.07 8.42
CA SER A 160 6.97 -7.37 9.21
C SER A 160 5.89 -8.33 9.73
N LYS A 161 5.85 -8.51 11.05
CA LYS A 161 4.73 -9.19 11.74
C LYS A 161 3.44 -8.38 11.65
N SER A 162 3.53 -7.06 11.61
CA SER A 162 2.38 -6.15 11.59
C SER A 162 1.59 -6.23 10.27
N ILE A 163 2.27 -6.33 9.12
CA ILE A 163 1.60 -6.60 7.84
C ILE A 163 0.88 -7.95 7.88
N ARG A 164 1.51 -9.01 8.42
CA ARG A 164 0.86 -10.33 8.54
C ARG A 164 -0.40 -10.26 9.39
N LYS A 165 -0.36 -9.52 10.51
CA LYS A 165 -1.52 -9.28 11.38
C LYS A 165 -2.65 -8.55 10.63
N GLN A 166 -2.33 -7.53 9.82
CA GLN A 166 -3.32 -6.81 9.00
C GLN A 166 -4.01 -7.71 7.96
N LEU A 167 -3.28 -8.65 7.35
CA LEU A 167 -3.79 -9.52 6.29
C LEU A 167 -4.56 -10.74 6.81
N LYS A 168 -4.15 -11.30 7.96
CA LYS A 168 -4.74 -12.51 8.56
C LYS A 168 -6.29 -12.52 8.61
N PRO A 169 -6.98 -11.47 9.08
CA PRO A 169 -8.45 -11.50 9.18
C PRO A 169 -9.17 -11.43 7.83
N LEU A 170 -8.50 -11.02 6.74
CA LEU A 170 -9.15 -10.75 5.46
C LEU A 170 -9.75 -12.01 4.83
N TRP A 171 -9.12 -13.18 5.02
CA TRP A 171 -9.65 -14.45 4.53
C TRP A 171 -10.94 -14.84 5.25
N GLY A 172 -10.97 -14.75 6.57
CA GLY A 172 -12.18 -15.04 7.36
C GLY A 172 -13.34 -14.11 6.99
N ARG A 173 -13.05 -12.81 6.79
CA ARG A 173 -14.05 -11.84 6.33
C ARG A 173 -14.59 -12.16 4.93
N LEU A 174 -13.74 -12.57 4.00
CA LEU A 174 -14.17 -12.98 2.66
C LEU A 174 -15.08 -14.21 2.72
N ARG A 175 -14.67 -15.24 3.48
CA ARG A 175 -15.47 -16.46 3.65
C ARG A 175 -16.83 -16.17 4.24
N LYS A 176 -16.89 -15.40 5.33
CA LYS A 176 -18.15 -14.99 5.95
C LYS A 176 -19.08 -14.32 4.94
N LYS A 177 -18.57 -13.37 4.15
CA LYS A 177 -19.38 -12.71 3.12
C LYS A 177 -19.87 -13.63 2.01
N ILE A 178 -19.10 -14.68 1.67
CA ILE A 178 -19.52 -15.69 0.69
C ILE A 178 -20.61 -16.58 1.29
N GLU A 179 -20.46 -16.97 2.56
CA GLU A 179 -21.45 -17.75 3.31
C GLU A 179 -22.77 -16.96 3.46
N ASP A 180 -22.71 -15.63 3.69
CA ASP A 180 -23.89 -14.75 3.76
C ASP A 180 -24.64 -14.61 2.40
N ILE A 181 -24.02 -15.01 1.27
CA ILE A 181 -24.61 -14.96 -0.08
C ILE A 181 -25.22 -16.32 -0.49
N ALA A 182 -24.73 -17.41 0.09
CA ALA A 182 -25.09 -18.78 -0.27
C ALA A 182 -26.45 -19.18 0.30
#